data_AF-A0A9X9HV04-F1
#
_entry.id   AF-A0A9X9HV04-F1
#
_cell.length_a   1.000
_cell.length_b   1.000
_cell.length_c   1.000
_cell.angle_alpha   90.00
_cell.angle_beta   90.00
_cell.angle_gamma   90.00
#
_symmetry.space_group_name_H-M   'P 1'
#
loop_
_entity.id
_entity.type
_entity.pdbx_description
1 polymer ?
#
loop_
_entity_poly.entity_id
_entity_poly.type
_entity_poly.pdbx_seq_one_letter_code
_entity_poly.pdbx_strand_id
1 'polypeptide(L)'
;MSRGIFYFVILMISIKVYGISPSPYSNNDINIIIKNNMLCIYTDKKNLLGNYLLGVGFFDSDLGEYRSWYYENSFDKNYPNKENCIVTDNNNFDGIVLKSNEVYDITLQPNTYGYADFIGMKNYYCIIEEDGKVKVGSIDSSSRKCRNRTDFLENNTMIGIQESWFDSLIKWFKNLWK
;
A
#
# COMPACT_ATOMS: atom_id res chain seq x y z
N MET A 1 11.80 -6.57 46.54
CA MET A 1 10.75 -6.47 45.50
C MET A 1 9.42 -6.27 46.19
N SER A 2 8.83 -5.08 46.09
CA SER A 2 7.58 -4.78 46.78
C SER A 2 6.43 -5.56 46.15
N ARG A 3 5.54 -6.11 46.97
CA ARG A 3 4.41 -6.96 46.53
C ARG A 3 3.52 -6.27 45.49
N GLY A 4 3.50 -4.93 45.46
CA GLY A 4 2.75 -4.13 44.49
C GLY A 4 3.23 -4.26 43.04
N ILE A 5 4.53 -4.47 42.80
CA ILE A 5 5.10 -4.62 41.46
C ILE A 5 4.63 -5.94 40.81
N PHE A 6 4.50 -7.00 41.61
CA PHE A 6 4.09 -8.32 41.12
C PHE A 6 2.62 -8.32 40.66
N TYR A 7 1.73 -7.60 41.37
CA TYR A 7 0.33 -7.46 40.96
C TYR A 7 0.16 -6.63 39.69
N PHE A 8 1.01 -5.61 39.48
CA PHE A 8 0.97 -4.80 38.26
C PHE A 8 1.36 -5.61 37.01
N VAL A 9 2.35 -6.50 37.13
CA VAL A 9 2.76 -7.40 36.03
C VAL A 9 1.68 -8.42 35.70
N ILE A 10 1.00 -8.99 36.71
CA ILE A 10 -0.11 -9.95 36.49
C ILE A 10 -1.34 -9.26 35.86
N LEU A 11 -1.62 -8.00 36.21
CA LEU A 11 -2.71 -7.23 35.61
C LEU A 11 -2.48 -7.00 34.10
N MET A 12 -1.23 -6.78 33.68
CA MET A 12 -0.87 -6.56 32.27
C MET A 12 -0.93 -7.85 31.43
N ILE A 13 -0.72 -9.03 32.03
CA ILE A 13 -0.84 -10.33 31.35
C ILE A 13 -2.30 -10.71 31.08
N SER A 14 -3.25 -10.11 31.83
CA SER A 14 -4.68 -10.41 31.74
C SER A 14 -5.40 -9.62 30.64
N ILE A 15 -4.74 -8.67 29.99
CA ILE A 15 -5.27 -7.99 28.81
C ILE A 15 -5.10 -8.96 27.64
N LYS A 16 -6.12 -9.79 27.40
CA LYS A 16 -6.25 -10.44 26.09
C LYS A 16 -6.36 -9.32 25.07
N VAL A 17 -5.28 -9.07 24.34
CA VAL A 17 -5.20 -8.06 23.28
C VAL A 17 -6.06 -8.52 22.10
N TYR A 18 -7.37 -8.36 22.21
CA TYR A 18 -8.32 -8.44 21.10
C TYR A 18 -8.50 -7.03 20.54
N GLY A 19 -7.48 -6.52 19.86
CA GLY A 19 -7.48 -5.12 19.42
C GLY A 19 -6.63 -4.82 18.19
N ILE A 20 -6.17 -5.85 17.47
CA ILE A 20 -5.55 -5.68 16.16
C ILE A 20 -6.43 -6.46 15.20
N SER A 21 -7.47 -5.80 14.68
CA SER A 21 -8.13 -6.29 13.47
C SER A 21 -7.03 -6.33 12.41
N PRO A 22 -6.75 -7.49 11.79
CA PRO A 22 -5.82 -7.52 10.67
C PRO A 22 -6.33 -6.54 9.61
N SER A 23 -5.42 -5.75 9.05
CA SER A 23 -5.73 -4.86 7.92
C SER A 23 -6.61 -5.61 6.92
N PRO A 24 -7.72 -5.01 6.43
CA PRO A 24 -8.58 -5.67 5.44
C PRO A 24 -7.84 -5.93 4.12
N TYR A 25 -6.62 -5.40 3.98
CA TYR A 25 -5.73 -5.63 2.86
C TYR A 25 -4.44 -6.33 3.29
N SER A 26 -4.04 -7.37 2.57
CA SER A 26 -2.64 -7.79 2.55
C SER A 26 -1.84 -6.77 1.73
N ASN A 27 -0.80 -6.20 2.36
CA ASN A 27 0.07 -5.24 1.71
C ASN A 27 1.02 -5.96 0.74
N ASN A 28 1.30 -5.34 -0.40
CA ASN A 28 2.31 -5.73 -1.40
C ASN A 28 1.97 -6.98 -2.25
N ASP A 29 0.69 -7.34 -2.36
CA ASP A 29 0.24 -8.49 -3.17
C ASP A 29 -0.28 -8.09 -4.57
N ILE A 30 -0.17 -6.79 -4.92
CA ILE A 30 -0.48 -6.25 -6.25
C ILE A 30 0.81 -5.71 -6.86
N ASN A 31 1.01 -6.00 -8.13
CA ASN A 31 2.17 -5.64 -8.92
C ASN A 31 1.79 -4.82 -10.17
N ILE A 32 2.74 -4.03 -10.67
CA ILE A 32 2.62 -3.32 -11.95
C ILE A 32 3.79 -3.69 -12.86
N ILE A 33 3.50 -3.88 -14.15
CA ILE A 33 4.49 -3.74 -15.24
C ILE A 33 4.06 -2.62 -16.19
N ILE A 34 5.00 -2.11 -16.99
CA ILE A 34 4.68 -1.18 -18.08
C ILE A 34 4.48 -2.00 -19.36
N LYS A 35 3.31 -1.86 -19.99
CA LYS A 35 2.97 -2.50 -21.27
C LYS A 35 2.45 -1.43 -22.21
N ASN A 36 3.08 -1.26 -23.37
CA ASN A 36 2.71 -0.23 -24.36
C ASN A 36 2.58 1.18 -23.76
N ASN A 37 3.54 1.57 -22.91
CA ASN A 37 3.56 2.85 -22.22
C ASN A 37 2.39 3.11 -21.25
N MET A 38 1.70 2.06 -20.80
CA MET A 38 0.62 2.13 -19.81
C MET A 38 0.90 1.20 -18.64
N LEU A 39 0.31 1.49 -17.48
CA LEU A 39 0.40 0.60 -16.32
C LEU A 39 -0.43 -0.65 -16.58
N CYS A 40 0.13 -1.81 -16.29
CA CYS A 40 -0.54 -3.08 -16.41
C CYS A 40 -0.48 -3.79 -15.05
N ILE A 41 -1.64 -3.94 -14.42
CA ILE A 41 -1.78 -4.38 -13.03
C ILE A 41 -2.00 -5.89 -12.98
N TYR A 42 -1.30 -6.56 -12.06
CA TYR A 42 -1.42 -8.01 -11.87
C TYR A 42 -1.16 -8.43 -10.42
N THR A 43 -1.45 -9.69 -10.10
CA THR A 43 -1.05 -10.33 -8.85
C THR A 43 -0.33 -11.65 -9.11
N ASP A 44 0.64 -12.00 -8.27
CA ASP A 44 1.31 -13.30 -8.30
C ASP A 44 0.56 -14.37 -7.46
N LYS A 45 -0.48 -13.95 -6.73
CA LYS A 45 -1.35 -14.88 -6.01
C LYS A 45 -2.04 -15.80 -6.99
N LYS A 46 -2.09 -17.08 -6.64
CA LYS A 46 -2.70 -18.14 -7.44
C LYS A 46 -3.99 -18.60 -6.79
N ASN A 47 -4.88 -19.18 -7.59
CA ASN A 47 -6.11 -19.82 -7.15
C ASN A 47 -7.06 -18.89 -6.39
N LEU A 48 -7.06 -17.58 -6.72
CA LEU A 48 -8.09 -16.67 -6.25
C LEU A 48 -9.42 -17.00 -6.95
N LEU A 49 -10.52 -16.93 -6.21
CA LEU A 49 -11.85 -17.29 -6.72
C LEU A 49 -12.86 -16.17 -6.49
N GLY A 50 -13.80 -16.08 -7.43
CA GLY A 50 -14.94 -15.17 -7.36
C GLY A 50 -14.73 -13.81 -8.01
N ASN A 51 -15.65 -12.89 -7.71
CA ASN A 51 -15.73 -11.57 -8.30
C ASN A 51 -14.79 -10.59 -7.59
N TYR A 52 -14.11 -9.75 -8.36
CA TYR A 52 -13.21 -8.73 -7.84
C TYR A 52 -13.51 -7.36 -8.42
N LEU A 53 -13.18 -6.34 -7.63
CA LEU A 53 -13.16 -4.94 -7.99
C LEU A 53 -11.70 -4.47 -7.90
N LEU A 54 -11.13 -4.05 -9.02
CA LEU A 54 -9.80 -3.45 -9.09
C LEU A 54 -9.96 -1.92 -9.10
N GLY A 55 -9.51 -1.26 -8.04
CA GLY A 55 -9.48 0.19 -7.91
C GLY A 55 -8.11 0.75 -8.23
N VAL A 56 -8.08 1.86 -8.97
CA VAL A 56 -6.90 2.70 -9.18
C VAL A 56 -7.29 4.11 -8.77
N GLY A 57 -6.60 4.70 -7.80
CA GLY A 57 -6.90 6.06 -7.38
C GLY A 57 -5.71 6.81 -6.80
N PHE A 58 -5.83 8.11 -6.68
CA PHE A 58 -4.85 8.97 -6.05
C PHE A 58 -5.54 10.19 -5.44
N PHE A 59 -4.86 10.86 -4.51
CA PHE A 59 -5.36 12.11 -3.96
C PHE A 59 -4.84 13.27 -4.80
N ASP A 60 -5.73 13.94 -5.54
CA ASP A 60 -5.41 15.08 -6.37
C ASP A 60 -5.25 16.33 -5.50
N SER A 61 -4.00 16.69 -5.20
CA SER A 61 -3.72 17.81 -4.30
C SER A 61 -4.13 19.17 -4.87
N ASP A 62 -4.20 19.32 -6.19
CA ASP A 62 -4.63 20.56 -6.85
C ASP A 62 -6.12 20.81 -6.64
N LEU A 63 -6.90 19.74 -6.65
CA LEU A 63 -8.36 19.77 -6.52
C LEU A 63 -8.84 19.50 -5.09
N GLY A 64 -7.97 18.99 -4.22
CA GLY A 64 -8.29 18.61 -2.85
C GLY A 64 -9.25 17.41 -2.76
N GLU A 65 -9.32 16.59 -3.82
CA GLU A 65 -10.25 15.46 -3.92
C GLU A 65 -9.54 14.14 -4.21
N TYR A 66 -10.13 13.04 -3.79
CA TYR A 66 -9.65 11.71 -4.15
C TYR A 66 -10.29 11.28 -5.47
N ARG A 67 -9.46 10.96 -6.46
CA ARG A 67 -9.88 10.47 -7.78
C ARG A 67 -9.65 8.98 -7.87
N SER A 68 -10.65 8.26 -8.34
CA SER A 68 -10.57 6.81 -8.47
C SER A 68 -11.36 6.27 -9.64
N TRP A 69 -10.84 5.21 -10.22
CA TRP A 69 -11.47 4.43 -11.29
C TRP A 69 -11.51 2.97 -10.89
N TYR A 70 -12.51 2.27 -11.41
CA TYR A 70 -12.80 0.91 -11.00
C TYR A 70 -12.99 0.02 -12.22
N TYR A 71 -12.48 -1.20 -12.10
CA TYR A 71 -12.66 -2.27 -13.06
C TYR A 71 -13.25 -3.49 -12.37
N GLU A 72 -14.35 -4.00 -12.89
CA GLU A 72 -15.08 -5.14 -12.31
C GLU A 72 -14.94 -6.39 -13.18
N ASN A 73 -14.57 -7.51 -12.58
CA ASN A 73 -14.57 -8.81 -13.26
C ASN A 73 -14.63 -9.98 -12.27
N SER A 74 -14.42 -11.20 -12.75
CA SER A 74 -14.21 -12.40 -11.93
C SER A 74 -12.91 -13.10 -12.31
N PHE A 75 -12.30 -13.79 -11.34
CA PHE A 75 -11.07 -14.55 -11.59
C PHE A 75 -11.24 -15.67 -12.63
N ASP A 76 -12.45 -16.24 -12.74
CA ASP A 76 -12.77 -17.26 -13.74
C ASP A 76 -12.80 -16.72 -15.17
N LYS A 77 -13.16 -15.44 -15.34
CA LYS A 77 -13.28 -14.79 -16.66
C LYS A 77 -12.01 -14.08 -17.08
N ASN A 78 -11.40 -13.35 -16.14
CA ASN A 78 -10.20 -12.58 -16.42
C ASN A 78 -9.29 -12.59 -15.18
N TYR A 79 -8.40 -13.56 -15.10
CA TYR A 79 -7.42 -13.65 -14.01
C TYR A 79 -6.25 -12.69 -14.28
N PRO A 80 -5.99 -11.69 -13.41
CA PRO A 80 -4.95 -10.69 -13.62
C PRO A 80 -3.58 -11.23 -13.21
N ASN A 81 -2.96 -12.04 -14.07
CA ASN A 81 -1.58 -12.51 -13.91
C ASN A 81 -0.63 -11.64 -14.75
N LYS A 82 0.69 -11.90 -14.66
CA LYS A 82 1.71 -11.10 -15.35
C LYS A 82 1.54 -11.04 -16.88
N GLU A 83 1.02 -12.09 -17.51
CA GLU A 83 0.82 -12.17 -18.97
C GLU A 83 -0.49 -11.49 -19.40
N ASN A 84 -1.53 -11.70 -18.59
CA ASN A 84 -2.90 -11.20 -18.78
C ASN A 84 -3.25 -10.08 -17.78
N CYS A 85 -2.32 -9.15 -17.59
CA CYS A 85 -2.48 -8.03 -16.66
C CYS A 85 -3.55 -7.04 -17.16
N ILE A 86 -4.18 -6.31 -16.24
CA ILE A 86 -5.22 -5.33 -16.55
C ILE A 86 -4.57 -3.99 -16.88
N VAL A 87 -4.71 -3.56 -18.13
CA VAL A 87 -4.14 -2.29 -18.61
C VAL A 87 -4.98 -1.12 -18.12
N THR A 88 -4.32 -0.08 -17.62
CA THR A 88 -4.93 1.17 -17.17
C THR A 88 -5.28 2.10 -18.34
N ASP A 89 -6.23 1.68 -19.16
CA ASP A 89 -6.74 2.44 -20.31
C ASP A 89 -8.24 2.72 -20.18
N ASN A 90 -8.80 3.53 -21.09
CA ASN A 90 -10.22 3.85 -21.11
C ASN A 90 -11.13 2.65 -21.44
N ASN A 91 -10.58 1.51 -21.89
CA ASN A 91 -11.38 0.31 -22.14
C ASN A 91 -11.67 -0.43 -20.83
N ASN A 92 -10.69 -0.50 -19.92
CA ASN A 92 -10.86 -1.13 -18.62
C ASN A 92 -11.31 -0.15 -17.53
N PHE A 93 -10.94 1.13 -17.64
CA PHE A 93 -11.21 2.16 -16.66
C PHE A 93 -11.76 3.42 -17.34
N ASP A 94 -13.08 3.56 -17.39
CA ASP A 94 -13.74 4.67 -18.09
C ASP A 94 -13.27 6.03 -17.57
N GLY A 95 -12.79 6.88 -18.48
CA GLY A 95 -12.31 8.23 -18.18
C GLY A 95 -11.04 8.30 -17.34
N ILE A 96 -10.21 7.24 -17.31
CA ILE A 96 -8.95 7.25 -16.57
C ILE A 96 -7.97 8.28 -17.14
N VAL A 97 -7.43 9.12 -16.26
CA VAL A 97 -6.39 10.11 -16.59
C VAL A 97 -5.30 10.01 -15.54
N LEU A 98 -4.17 9.40 -15.94
CA LEU A 98 -3.00 9.30 -15.08
C LEU A 98 -2.23 10.64 -15.09
N LYS A 99 -1.90 11.14 -13.90
CA LYS A 99 -1.02 12.29 -13.68
C LYS A 99 0.38 11.78 -13.36
N SER A 100 1.37 12.45 -13.94
CA SER A 100 2.78 12.22 -13.61
C SER A 100 3.10 12.75 -12.22
N ASN A 101 4.06 12.12 -11.54
CA ASN A 101 4.56 12.45 -10.22
C ASN A 101 3.52 12.29 -9.09
N GLU A 102 2.56 11.38 -9.27
CA GLU A 102 1.52 11.08 -8.29
C GLU A 102 1.66 9.66 -7.71
N VAL A 103 1.25 9.50 -6.45
CA VAL A 103 1.21 8.20 -5.77
C VAL A 103 -0.18 7.61 -5.88
N TYR A 104 -0.28 6.54 -6.65
CA TYR A 104 -1.51 5.79 -6.86
C TYR A 104 -1.66 4.70 -5.80
N ASP A 105 -2.85 4.64 -5.21
CA ASP A 105 -3.37 3.54 -4.43
C ASP A 105 -4.08 2.57 -5.37
N ILE A 106 -3.59 1.33 -5.40
CA ILE A 106 -4.17 0.25 -6.19
C ILE A 106 -4.71 -0.81 -5.25
N THR A 107 -5.99 -1.09 -5.38
CA THR A 107 -6.70 -2.05 -4.54
C THR A 107 -7.34 -3.14 -5.39
N LEU A 108 -7.25 -4.39 -4.95
CA LEU A 108 -7.96 -5.52 -5.53
C LEU A 108 -8.80 -6.11 -4.40
N GLN A 109 -10.10 -5.91 -4.43
CA GLN A 109 -10.98 -6.30 -3.34
C GLN A 109 -12.11 -7.20 -3.81
N PRO A 110 -12.69 -8.03 -2.92
CA PRO A 110 -13.94 -8.72 -3.19
C PRO A 110 -15.00 -7.73 -3.70
N ASN A 111 -15.62 -8.04 -4.83
CA ASN A 111 -16.79 -7.28 -5.26
C ASN A 111 -17.96 -7.65 -4.35
N THR A 112 -18.65 -6.66 -3.79
CA THR A 112 -19.81 -6.87 -2.90
C THR A 112 -20.96 -7.58 -3.59
N TYR A 113 -21.00 -7.54 -4.93
CA TYR A 113 -21.97 -8.23 -5.75
C TYR A 113 -21.40 -9.57 -6.23
N GLY A 114 -21.53 -10.61 -5.39
CA GLY A 114 -21.24 -11.99 -5.75
C GLY A 114 -20.37 -12.73 -4.75
N TYR A 115 -20.00 -13.96 -5.11
CA TYR A 115 -19.07 -14.78 -4.32
C TYR A 115 -17.64 -14.32 -4.56
N ALA A 116 -16.84 -14.28 -3.50
CA ALA A 116 -15.40 -14.02 -3.52
C ALA A 116 -14.75 -14.76 -2.34
N ASP A 117 -13.66 -15.47 -2.60
CA ASP A 117 -12.92 -16.23 -1.59
C ASP A 117 -11.48 -15.75 -1.49
N PHE A 118 -11.34 -14.47 -1.15
CA PHE A 118 -10.04 -13.85 -0.89
C PHE A 118 -10.21 -12.62 0.00
N ILE A 119 -9.12 -12.23 0.66
CA ILE A 119 -9.03 -10.95 1.37
C ILE A 119 -8.50 -9.91 0.39
N GLY A 120 -8.92 -8.66 0.55
CA GLY A 120 -8.45 -7.58 -0.29
C GLY A 120 -6.92 -7.49 -0.32
N MET A 121 -6.39 -6.96 -1.43
CA MET A 121 -4.97 -6.71 -1.63
C MET A 121 -4.79 -5.24 -1.97
N LYS A 122 -3.64 -4.70 -1.60
CA LYS A 122 -3.34 -3.30 -1.83
C LYS A 122 -1.86 -3.05 -2.05
N ASN A 123 -1.55 -2.11 -2.92
CA ASN A 123 -0.20 -1.56 -3.04
C ASN A 123 -0.24 -0.09 -3.48
N TYR A 124 0.88 0.61 -3.28
CA TYR A 124 1.05 1.99 -3.70
C TYR A 124 2.17 2.09 -4.74
N TYR A 125 1.94 2.88 -5.78
CA TYR A 125 2.90 3.10 -6.84
C TYR A 125 3.03 4.58 -7.16
N CYS A 126 4.27 5.09 -7.10
CA CYS A 126 4.59 6.38 -7.68
C CYS A 126 4.67 6.23 -9.20
N ILE A 127 3.90 7.02 -9.94
CA ILE A 127 3.89 7.00 -11.40
C ILE A 127 4.55 8.27 -11.91
N ILE A 128 5.57 8.10 -12.75
CA ILE A 128 6.32 9.22 -13.34
C ILE A 128 6.34 9.08 -14.85
N GLU A 129 6.30 10.22 -15.53
CA GLU A 129 6.51 10.33 -16.96
C GLU A 129 7.82 11.07 -17.22
N GLU A 130 8.76 10.40 -17.87
CA GLU A 130 10.04 10.96 -18.31
C GLU A 130 10.18 10.73 -19.82
N ASP A 131 10.40 11.78 -20.61
CA ASP A 131 10.57 11.72 -22.07
C ASP A 131 9.39 11.04 -22.81
N GLY A 132 8.16 11.31 -22.36
CA GLY A 132 6.95 10.69 -22.90
C GLY A 132 6.79 9.21 -22.55
N LYS A 133 7.63 8.67 -21.65
CA LYS A 133 7.59 7.27 -21.20
C LYS A 133 7.15 7.16 -19.75
N VAL A 134 6.12 6.37 -19.51
CA VAL A 134 5.62 6.03 -18.18
C VAL A 134 6.57 5.06 -17.47
N LYS A 135 6.91 5.36 -16.22
CA LYS A 135 7.75 4.54 -15.35
C LYS A 135 7.17 4.51 -13.93
N VAL A 136 7.62 3.54 -13.15
CA VAL A 136 7.34 3.45 -11.72
C VAL A 136 8.50 4.10 -10.96
N GLY A 137 8.19 5.15 -10.20
CA GLY A 137 9.13 5.85 -9.34
C GLY A 137 9.21 5.26 -7.93
N SER A 138 10.00 5.90 -7.07
CA SER A 138 10.08 5.55 -5.66
C SER A 138 9.13 6.41 -4.83
N ILE A 139 8.60 5.84 -3.75
CA ILE A 139 7.72 6.54 -2.82
C ILE A 139 8.55 6.94 -1.60
N ASP A 140 8.42 8.20 -1.18
CA ASP A 140 8.87 8.62 0.14
C ASP A 140 7.86 8.16 1.19
N SER A 141 8.28 7.20 2.02
CA SER A 141 7.46 6.60 3.08
C SER A 141 6.92 7.60 4.09
N SER A 142 7.59 8.75 4.27
CA SER A 142 7.21 9.76 5.27
C SER A 142 6.14 10.72 4.76
N SER A 143 6.22 11.10 3.48
CA SER A 143 5.33 12.10 2.87
C SER A 143 4.23 11.50 1.99
N ARG A 144 4.31 10.20 1.65
CA ARG A 144 3.48 9.52 0.64
C ARG A 144 3.47 10.25 -0.70
N LYS A 145 4.60 10.86 -1.06
CA LYS A 145 4.83 11.51 -2.34
C LYS A 145 5.81 10.70 -3.17
N CYS A 146 5.75 10.93 -4.48
CA CYS A 146 6.82 10.52 -5.38
C CYS A 146 8.12 11.18 -4.96
N ARG A 147 9.18 10.38 -4.77
CA ARG A 147 10.50 10.90 -4.40
C ARG A 147 11.22 11.39 -5.65
N ASN A 148 11.72 12.61 -5.61
CA ASN A 148 12.44 13.21 -6.72
C ASN A 148 13.88 12.68 -6.78
N ARG A 149 14.42 12.41 -7.98
CA ARG A 149 15.80 11.91 -8.17
C ARG A 149 16.87 12.86 -7.63
N THR A 150 16.60 14.16 -7.58
CA THR A 150 17.51 15.20 -7.09
C THR A 150 17.81 15.09 -5.59
N ASP A 151 16.90 14.51 -4.80
CA ASP A 151 17.07 14.36 -3.34
C ASP A 151 18.09 13.28 -2.97
N PHE A 152 18.60 12.54 -3.95
CA PHE A 152 19.64 11.52 -3.76
C PHE A 152 21.04 12.13 -3.62
N LEU A 153 21.27 13.35 -4.13
CA LEU A 153 22.58 14.00 -4.08
C LEU A 153 22.82 14.79 -2.78
N GLU A 154 21.78 15.35 -2.16
CA GLU A 154 21.94 16.11 -0.89
C GLU A 154 21.93 15.24 0.37
N ASN A 155 21.28 14.07 0.34
CA ASN A 155 21.09 13.26 1.56
C ASN A 155 22.20 12.24 1.88
N ASN A 156 23.26 12.14 1.06
CA ASN A 156 24.40 11.27 1.38
C ASN A 156 25.35 11.86 2.45
N THR A 157 25.01 12.99 3.06
CA THR A 157 25.78 13.62 4.14
C THR A 157 24.98 13.89 5.42
N MET A 158 24.11 12.97 5.85
CA MET A 158 23.70 12.91 7.26
C MET A 158 23.61 11.46 7.75
N ILE A 159 24.71 10.99 8.35
CA ILE A 159 24.67 9.86 9.29
C ILE A 159 24.16 10.42 10.62
N GLY A 160 22.84 10.36 10.80
CA GLY A 160 22.19 10.52 12.09
C GLY A 160 21.38 9.25 12.34
N ILE A 161 21.85 8.38 13.23
CA ILE A 161 21.14 7.17 13.63
C ILE A 161 19.79 7.60 14.22
N GLN A 162 18.72 7.39 13.46
CA GLN A 162 17.35 7.62 13.91
C GLN A 162 17.03 6.57 14.98
N GLU A 163 17.05 6.95 16.25
CA GLU A 163 16.67 6.05 17.36
C GLU A 163 15.23 5.56 17.13
N SER A 164 15.05 4.24 17.15
CA SER A 164 13.76 3.61 16.95
C SER A 164 12.81 3.97 18.10
N TRP A 165 11.51 4.05 17.82
CA TRP A 165 10.49 4.24 18.86
C TRP A 165 10.57 3.14 19.95
N PHE A 166 11.05 1.94 19.59
CA PHE A 166 11.35 0.87 20.54
C PHE A 166 12.50 1.21 21.48
N ASP A 167 13.55 1.90 21.01
CA ASP A 167 14.68 2.30 21.85
C ASP A 167 14.25 3.38 22.87
N SER A 168 13.35 4.27 22.44
CA SER A 168 12.71 5.24 23.33
C SER A 168 11.83 4.56 24.40
N LEU A 169 11.09 3.51 24.02
CA LEU A 169 10.30 2.69 24.95
C LEU A 169 11.20 1.97 25.97
N ILE A 170 12.32 1.39 25.53
CA ILE A 170 13.29 0.70 26.39
C ILE A 170 13.96 1.68 27.35
N LYS A 171 14.36 2.87 26.88
CA LYS A 171 14.90 3.93 27.75
C LYS A 171 13.88 4.39 28.78
N TRP A 172 12.63 4.60 28.39
CA TRP A 172 11.55 4.95 29.31
C TRP A 172 11.34 3.85 30.37
N PHE A 173 11.33 2.58 29.95
CA PHE A 173 11.27 1.44 30.88
C PHE A 173 12.44 1.44 31.85
N LYS A 174 13.68 1.63 31.39
CA LYS A 174 14.86 1.65 32.27
C LYS A 174 14.81 2.78 33.31
N ASN A 175 14.25 3.93 32.96
CA ASN A 175 14.10 5.07 33.88
C ASN A 175 13.04 4.84 34.97
N LEU A 176 12.09 3.92 34.77
CA LEU A 176 11.10 3.57 35.81
C LEU A 176 11.66 2.70 36.94
N TRP A 177 12.86 2.13 36.77
CA TRP A 177 13.51 1.24 37.73
C TRP A 177 14.74 1.87 38.41
N LYS A 178 14.91 3.19 38.27
CA LYS A 178 15.86 4.02 39.03
C LYS A 178 15.13 4.77 40.13
#